data_AF-Q6MSU9-F1
#
_entry.id   AF-Q6MSU9-F1
#
_cell.length_a   1.000
_cell.length_b   1.000
_cell.length_c   1.000
_cell.angle_alpha   90.00
_cell.angle_beta   90.00
_cell.angle_gamma   90.00
#
_symmetry.space_group_name_H-M   'P 1'
#
loop_
_entity.id
_entity.type
_entity.pdbx_description
1 polymer ?
#
loop_
_entity_poly.entity_id
_entity_poly.type
_entity_poly.pdbx_seq_one_letter_code
_entity_poly.pdbx_strand_id
1 'polypeptide(L)' 'MFKQAVYNANKTKCLEIGYFTNKNNQVQIQRFPHIIKKVPKVLQNQIINLFNAFYKNQNEFIDGIQY' A
#
# COMPACT_ATOMS: atom_id res chain seq x y z
N MET A 1 13.44 9.46 -0.96
CA MET A 1 12.23 9.90 -0.21
C MET A 1 11.67 8.71 0.56
N PHE A 2 11.10 8.93 1.75
CA PHE A 2 10.50 7.89 2.58
C PHE A 2 9.30 8.45 3.35
N LYS A 3 8.18 7.72 3.35
CA LYS A 3 7.00 7.96 4.18
C LYS A 3 6.56 6.63 4.79
N GLN A 4 6.32 6.63 6.09
CA GLN A 4 5.81 5.46 6.79
C GLN A 4 4.29 5.30 6.60
N ALA A 5 3.83 4.07 6.45
CA ALA A 5 2.40 3.77 6.38
C ALA A 5 1.71 3.92 7.75
N VAL A 6 0.46 4.40 7.73
CA VAL A 6 -0.39 4.49 8.92
C VAL A 6 -1.52 3.48 8.79
N TYR A 7 -1.77 2.73 9.87
CA TYR A 7 -2.78 1.68 9.94
C TYR A 7 -3.73 1.90 11.10
N ASN A 8 -4.90 1.28 11.04
CA ASN A 8 -5.75 1.13 12.21
C ASN A 8 -5.15 0.15 13.24
N ALA A 9 -5.71 0.11 14.46
CA ALA A 9 -5.16 -0.65 15.58
C ALA A 9 -4.86 -2.13 15.29
N ASN A 10 -5.72 -2.80 14.51
CA ASN A 10 -5.57 -4.22 14.16
C ASN A 10 -4.84 -4.46 12.83
N LYS A 11 -4.31 -3.41 12.18
CA LYS A 11 -3.56 -3.46 10.91
C LYS A 11 -4.31 -4.09 9.73
N THR A 12 -5.64 -4.12 9.76
CA THR A 12 -6.48 -4.60 8.65
C THR A 12 -6.89 -3.48 7.69
N LYS A 13 -6.75 -2.21 8.07
CA LYS A 13 -7.04 -1.04 7.25
C LYS A 13 -5.83 -0.12 7.17
N CYS A 14 -5.45 0.27 5.95
CA CYS A 14 -4.43 1.27 5.72
C CYS A 14 -5.14 2.62 5.64
N LEU A 15 -4.71 3.54 6.51
CA LEU A 15 -5.24 4.90 6.61
C LEU A 15 -4.40 5.84 5.74
N GLU A 16 -3.08 5.65 5.76
CA GLU A 16 -2.15 6.37 4.88
C GLU A 16 -1.14 5.40 4.26
N ILE A 17 -0.95 5.53 2.96
CA ILE A 17 0.01 4.72 2.20
C ILE A 17 1.43 5.17 2.52
N GLY A 18 2.26 4.25 2.98
CA GLY A 18 3.70 4.42 3.08
C GLY A 18 4.39 4.09 1.76
N TYR A 19 5.45 4.82 1.45
CA TYR A 19 6.23 4.64 0.22
C TYR A 19 7.69 5.02 0.42
N PHE A 20 8.54 4.59 -0.50
CA PHE A 20 9.96 4.88 -0.50
C PHE A 20 10.49 4.97 -1.94
N THR A 21 11.61 5.68 -2.12
CA THR A 21 12.34 5.68 -3.39
C THR A 21 13.25 4.46 -3.44
N ASN A 22 13.09 3.61 -4.46
CA ASN A 22 13.95 2.43 -4.66
C ASN A 22 15.29 2.81 -5.31
N LYS A 23 16.17 1.82 -5.53
CA LYS A 23 17.51 2.02 -6.13
C LYS A 23 17.47 2.56 -7.57
N ASN A 24 16.34 2.44 -8.25
CA ASN A 24 16.13 2.93 -9.62
C ASN A 24 15.45 4.31 -9.62
N ASN A 25 15.46 5.03 -8.50
CA ASN A 25 14.79 6.33 -8.31
C ASN A 25 13.27 6.31 -8.52
N GLN A 26 12.62 5.14 -8.42
CA GLN A 26 11.16 5.03 -8.54
C GLN A 26 10.53 5.06 -7.16
N VAL A 27 9.44 5.81 -7.02
CA VAL A 27 8.63 5.82 -5.80
C VAL A 27 7.75 4.57 -5.78
N GLN A 28 7.95 3.73 -4.76
CA GLN A 28 7.34 2.43 -4.59
C GLN A 28 6.60 2.38 -3.25
N ILE A 29 5.42 1.73 -3.23
CA ILE A 29 4.67 1.49 -1.99
C ILE A 29 5.41 0.51 -1.06
N GLN A 30 5.34 0.77 0.24
CA GLN A 30 5.70 -0.21 1.27
C GLN A 30 4.75 -1.41 1.22
N ARG A 31 5.30 -2.63 1.23
CA ARG A 31 4.46 -3.85 1.21
C ARG A 31 3.42 -3.80 2.33
N PHE A 32 2.16 -4.01 1.97
CA PHE A 32 1.09 -4.10 2.95
C PHE A 32 1.19 -5.38 3.80
N PRO A 33 0.66 -5.37 5.03
CA PRO A 33 0.41 -6.61 5.77
C PRO A 33 -0.44 -7.57 4.94
N HIS A 34 -0.16 -8.87 5.04
CA HIS A 34 -0.87 -9.90 4.29
C HIS A 34 -2.36 -10.01 4.68
N ILE A 35 -2.76 -9.43 5.81
CA ILE A 35 -4.15 -9.35 6.29
C ILE A 35 -4.86 -8.05 5.90
N ILE A 36 -4.26 -7.18 5.08
CA ILE A 36 -4.89 -5.90 4.73
C ILE A 36 -6.18 -6.15 3.94
N LYS A 37 -7.28 -5.55 4.40
CA LYS A 37 -8.62 -5.66 3.80
C LYS A 37 -9.06 -4.37 3.11
N LYS A 38 -8.45 -3.25 3.46
CA LYS A 38 -8.81 -1.92 2.95
C LYS A 38 -7.60 -1.02 2.79
N VAL A 39 -7.56 -0.30 1.68
CA VAL A 39 -6.58 0.75 1.37
C VAL A 39 -7.29 2.05 0.93
N PRO A 40 -6.62 3.21 0.98
CA PRO A 40 -7.16 4.43 0.41
C PRO A 40 -7.43 4.27 -1.09
N LYS A 41 -8.58 4.76 -1.57
CA LYS A 41 -8.98 4.70 -3.00
C LYS A 41 -8.11 5.55 -3.90
N VAL A 42 -7.69 6.71 -3.40
CA VAL A 42 -6.86 7.64 -4.17
C VAL A 42 -5.40 7.32 -3.90
N LEU A 43 -4.74 6.80 -4.93
CA LEU A 43 -3.29 6.72 -4.97
C LEU A 43 -2.73 8.13 -5.19
N GLN A 44 -1.74 8.51 -4.38
CA GLN A 44 -1.01 9.75 -4.61
C GLN A 44 -0.28 9.66 -5.96
N ASN A 45 -0.36 10.72 -6.78
CA ASN A 45 0.25 10.78 -8.14
C ASN A 45 1.75 10.44 -8.19
N GLN A 46 2.42 10.47 -7.04
CA GLN A 46 3.84 10.16 -6.92
C GLN A 46 4.12 8.65 -6.93
N ILE A 47 3.11 7.80 -6.74
CA ILE A 47 3.29 6.34 -6.69
C ILE A 47 3.29 5.78 -8.11
N ILE A 48 4.43 5.20 -8.50
CA ILE A 48 4.67 4.73 -9.87
C ILE A 48 4.70 3.19 -9.95
N ASN A 49 4.81 2.50 -8.81
CA ASN A 49 4.93 1.05 -8.77
C ASN A 49 4.10 0.41 -7.62
N LEU A 50 3.16 -0.45 -8.01
CA LEU A 50 2.26 -1.21 -7.15
C LEU A 50 2.54 -2.72 -7.13
N PHE A 51 3.49 -3.20 -7.94
CA PHE A 51 3.64 -4.62 -8.29
C PHE A 51 3.71 -5.55 -7.08
N ASN A 52 4.40 -5.12 -6.01
CA ASN A 52 4.59 -5.90 -4.80
C ASN A 52 3.79 -5.40 -3.59
N ALA A 53 2.91 -4.41 -3.77
CA ALA A 53 2.21 -3.79 -2.65
C ALA A 53 1.37 -4.81 -1.87
N PHE A 54 0.70 -5.74 -2.58
CA PHE A 54 -0.20 -6.75 -2.02
C PHE A 54 0.32 -8.19 -2.11
N TYR A 55 1.63 -8.38 -2.33
CA TYR A 55 2.21 -9.70 -2.48
C TYR A 55 1.90 -10.60 -1.26
N LYS A 56 1.33 -11.79 -1.51
CA LYS A 56 0.86 -12.77 -0.51
C LYS A 56 -0.26 -12.26 0.41
N ASN A 57 -1.08 -11.30 -0.03
CA ASN A 57 -2.31 -10.99 0.70
C ASN A 57 -3.23 -12.22 0.75
N GLN A 58 -3.86 -12.45 1.90
CA GLN A 58 -4.73 -13.60 2.17
C GLN A 58 -6.20 -13.34 1.83
N ASN A 59 -6.59 -12.09 1.59
CA ASN A 59 -7.95 -11.73 1.25
C ASN A 59 -8.13 -11.79 -0.26
N GLU A 60 -9.21 -12.44 -0.70
CA GLU A 60 -9.62 -12.47 -2.12
C GLU A 60 -10.00 -11.08 -2.65
N PHE A 61 -10.46 -10.21 -1.75
CA PHE A 61 -10.92 -8.86 -2.05
C PHE A 61 -10.29 -7.83 -1.11
N ILE A 62 -9.91 -6.68 -1.68
CA ILE A 62 -9.37 -5.54 -0.95
C ILE A 62 -10.16 -4.29 -1.36
N ASP A 63 -10.87 -3.70 -0.39
CA ASP A 63 -11.60 -2.45 -0.59
C ASP A 63 -10.60 -1.33 -0.91
N GLY A 64 -10.80 -0.68 -2.06
CA GLY A 64 -9.97 0.43 -2.54
C GLY A 64 -9.12 0.13 -3.77
N ILE A 65 -9.09 -1.10 -4.29
CA ILE A 65 -8.38 -1.46 -5.54
C ILE A 65 -9.33 -1.62 -6.75
N GLN A 66 -10.56 -2.04 -6.53
CA GLN A 66 -11.45 -2.58 -7.58
C GLN A 66 -12.22 -1.54 -8.43
N TYR A 67 -11.69 -0.33 -8.64
CA TYR A 67 -12.43 0.76 -9.28
C TYR A 67 -11.72 1.31 -10.52
#